data_AF-A0A2V6J3H1-F1
#
_entry.id   AF-A0A2V6J3H1-F1
#
_cell.length_a   1.000
_cell.length_b   1.000
_cell.length_c   1.000
_cell.angle_alpha   90.00
_cell.angle_beta   90.00
_cell.angle_gamma   90.00
#
_symmetry.space_group_name_H-M   'P 1'
#
loop_
_entity.id
_entity.type
_entity.pdbx_description
1 polymer ?
#
loop_
_entity_poly.entity_id
_entity_poly.type
_entity_poly.pdbx_seq_one_letter_code
_entity_poly.pdbx_strand_id
1 'polypeptide(L)'
;AIARGVVIPILGRDLLRIQIDGREQLLYEYLAAELATQLEVECGPSASIDQVVAAYLNASRQNSRDDVNLKALEILSQLRDPDGRTPVAEPLRKLATIEPLRLFISTTVDSLLATALGSPPDHVFAYSPNSTLADIPRDYARSRHRVVYHLFGRISGIPDSALIDEEILEFIWKLHEESMSTRLTNLFDELRNKRLLLIGNAHPDWLARFFVRLARRDRLNSGNEAREFVVDGAVATDAHLHDFLENFSPQTKFFGATDPINFVNELVEKWEAFPNKPSAAPESLDPATVTKPPAVFVSYASQDHDAVERLQASLSGAGLDVWFDKARLKSGDPWWPVIERNIAGCDVFLAVISINSNKRDEGIFIREWNRALERLQDMDKASARLIHPVIVDDTAEGAVTFSGFGGFHYTRATGGEPQEDFIKTLTTIVRERRLRAAAQ
;
A
#
# COMPACT_ATOMS: atom_id res chain seq x y z
N ALA A 1 4.06 12.67 20.30
CA ALA A 1 4.66 11.85 19.22
C ALA A 1 3.69 11.70 18.07
N ILE A 2 2.45 11.24 18.35
CA ILE A 2 1.34 11.18 17.39
C ILE A 2 1.15 12.51 16.65
N ALA A 3 1.01 13.64 17.35
CA ALA A 3 0.88 14.96 16.72
C ALA A 3 2.00 15.36 15.73
N ARG A 4 3.18 14.71 15.82
CA ARG A 4 4.31 14.95 14.90
C ARG A 4 4.34 13.96 13.71
N GLY A 5 3.38 13.04 13.59
CA GLY A 5 3.31 12.05 12.51
C GLY A 5 4.40 10.97 12.53
N VAL A 6 5.03 10.73 13.69
CA VAL A 6 6.17 9.80 13.85
C VAL A 6 5.81 8.51 14.59
N VAL A 7 4.52 8.13 14.60
CA VAL A 7 4.03 6.90 15.25
C VAL A 7 3.40 6.00 14.21
N ILE A 8 3.76 4.71 14.25
CA ILE A 8 3.15 3.65 13.44
C ILE A 8 2.40 2.70 14.39
N PRO A 9 1.07 2.64 14.34
CA PRO A 9 0.30 1.63 15.05
C PRO A 9 0.47 0.27 14.38
N ILE A 10 0.77 -0.74 15.19
CA ILE A 10 0.84 -2.15 14.81
C ILE A 10 -0.29 -2.86 15.55
N LEU A 11 -1.34 -3.23 14.82
CA LEU A 11 -2.62 -3.65 15.37
C LEU A 11 -2.81 -5.15 15.17
N GLY A 12 -3.16 -5.84 16.25
CA GLY A 12 -3.41 -7.28 16.22
C GLY A 12 -4.86 -7.66 16.56
N ARG A 13 -5.06 -8.99 16.65
CA ARG A 13 -6.38 -9.64 16.72
C ARG A 13 -7.21 -9.28 17.95
N ASP A 14 -6.61 -8.86 19.06
CA ASP A 14 -7.36 -8.60 20.31
C ASP A 14 -8.21 -7.33 20.24
N LEU A 15 -7.92 -6.46 19.28
CA LEU A 15 -8.74 -5.29 18.98
C LEU A 15 -9.99 -5.64 18.16
N LEU A 16 -10.07 -6.84 17.60
CA LEU A 16 -11.09 -7.23 16.63
C LEU A 16 -12.33 -7.82 17.30
N ARG A 17 -12.87 -7.06 18.25
CA ARG A 17 -14.13 -7.38 18.91
C ARG A 17 -15.28 -6.82 18.07
N ILE A 18 -16.11 -7.70 17.53
CA ILE A 18 -17.17 -7.35 16.58
C ILE A 18 -18.52 -7.92 17.01
N GLN A 19 -19.59 -7.26 16.52
CA GLN A 19 -20.96 -7.72 16.69
C GLN A 19 -21.32 -8.66 15.54
N ILE A 20 -21.60 -9.91 15.86
CA ILE A 20 -22.06 -10.95 14.92
C ILE A 20 -23.32 -11.58 15.54
N ASP A 21 -24.41 -11.67 14.79
CA ASP A 21 -25.68 -12.23 15.24
C ASP A 21 -26.19 -11.66 16.58
N GLY A 22 -25.96 -10.36 16.79
CA GLY A 22 -26.36 -9.63 18.00
C GLY A 22 -25.54 -9.96 19.25
N ARG A 23 -24.41 -10.68 19.10
CA ARG A 23 -23.45 -10.96 20.17
C ARG A 23 -22.12 -10.30 19.90
N GLU A 24 -21.54 -9.74 20.95
CA GLU A 24 -20.19 -9.22 20.91
C GLU A 24 -19.18 -10.32 21.23
N GLN A 25 -18.23 -10.57 20.33
CA GLN A 25 -17.17 -11.55 20.53
C GLN A 25 -15.91 -11.19 19.73
N LEU A 26 -14.79 -11.85 20.02
CA LEU A 26 -13.57 -11.69 19.24
C LEU A 26 -13.73 -12.38 17.88
N LEU A 27 -13.34 -11.68 16.81
CA LEU A 27 -13.42 -12.18 15.44
C LEU A 27 -12.70 -13.52 15.28
N TYR A 28 -11.52 -13.65 15.90
CA TYR A 28 -10.69 -14.84 15.73
C TYR A 28 -11.16 -16.04 16.56
N GLU A 29 -11.93 -15.83 17.64
CA GLU A 29 -12.63 -16.90 18.36
C GLU A 29 -13.83 -17.39 17.55
N TYR A 30 -14.61 -16.46 16.99
CA TYR A 30 -15.71 -16.79 16.06
C TYR A 30 -15.20 -17.54 14.84
N LEU A 31 -14.12 -17.06 14.20
CA LEU A 31 -13.52 -17.69 13.04
C LEU A 31 -13.05 -19.11 13.35
N ALA A 32 -12.43 -19.35 14.52
CA ALA A 32 -12.03 -20.70 14.92
C ALA A 32 -13.23 -21.64 15.09
N ALA A 33 -14.31 -21.19 15.73
CA ALA A 33 -15.53 -21.98 15.91
C ALA A 33 -16.24 -22.30 14.58
N GLU A 34 -16.34 -21.32 13.69
CA GLU A 34 -16.92 -21.50 12.35
C GLU A 34 -16.04 -22.42 11.48
N LEU A 35 -14.72 -22.27 11.52
CA LEU A 35 -13.80 -23.17 10.82
C LEU A 35 -13.93 -24.61 11.34
N ALA A 36 -13.99 -24.83 12.64
CA ALA A 36 -14.18 -26.16 13.21
C ALA A 36 -15.48 -26.81 12.71
N THR A 37 -16.55 -26.02 12.64
CA THR A 37 -17.85 -26.46 12.14
C THR A 37 -17.79 -26.80 10.64
N GLN A 38 -17.27 -25.89 9.81
CA GLN A 38 -17.25 -26.07 8.35
C GLN A 38 -16.24 -27.10 7.86
N LEU A 39 -15.17 -27.34 8.61
CA LEU A 39 -14.17 -28.36 8.34
C LEU A 39 -14.51 -29.71 8.99
N GLU A 40 -15.65 -29.80 9.70
CA GLU A 40 -16.13 -31.00 10.39
C GLU A 40 -15.12 -31.57 11.40
N VAL A 41 -14.49 -30.68 12.18
CA VAL A 41 -13.46 -31.02 13.17
C VAL A 41 -13.98 -30.88 14.59
N GLU A 42 -13.85 -31.94 15.39
CA GLU A 42 -14.18 -31.89 16.81
C GLU A 42 -13.08 -31.18 17.60
N CYS A 43 -13.44 -30.07 18.25
CA CYS A 43 -12.57 -29.25 19.07
C CYS A 43 -13.30 -28.81 20.35
N GLY A 44 -12.54 -28.43 21.39
CA GLY A 44 -13.12 -27.86 22.60
C GLY A 44 -13.83 -26.51 22.35
N PRO A 45 -14.76 -26.08 23.22
CA PRO A 45 -15.59 -24.87 23.03
C PRO A 45 -14.82 -23.53 23.02
N SER A 46 -13.51 -23.54 23.26
CA SER A 46 -12.63 -22.37 23.20
C SER A 46 -11.32 -22.69 22.48
N ALA A 47 -11.39 -23.58 21.50
CA ALA A 47 -10.21 -23.96 20.73
C ALA A 47 -9.68 -22.77 19.92
N SER A 48 -8.37 -22.59 19.91
CA SER A 48 -7.72 -21.58 19.08
C SER A 48 -7.74 -22.00 17.60
N ILE A 49 -7.52 -21.02 16.71
CA ILE A 49 -7.40 -21.30 15.27
C ILE A 49 -6.28 -22.31 14.98
N ASP A 50 -5.15 -22.24 15.71
CA ASP A 50 -4.06 -23.21 15.62
C ASP A 50 -4.50 -24.63 15.96
N GLN A 51 -5.32 -24.79 17.01
CA GLN A 51 -5.84 -26.09 17.42
C GLN A 51 -6.80 -26.67 16.39
N VAL A 52 -7.69 -25.83 15.85
CA VAL A 52 -8.64 -26.24 14.81
C VAL A 52 -7.93 -26.66 13.53
N VAL A 53 -6.98 -25.84 13.06
CA VAL A 53 -6.20 -26.13 11.85
C VAL A 53 -5.32 -27.36 12.05
N ALA A 54 -4.65 -27.49 13.19
CA ALA A 54 -3.86 -28.68 13.49
C ALA A 54 -4.72 -29.96 13.53
N ALA A 55 -5.91 -29.89 14.14
CA ALA A 55 -6.83 -31.03 14.18
C ALA A 55 -7.33 -31.39 12.77
N TYR A 56 -7.67 -30.40 11.94
CA TYR A 56 -8.05 -30.61 10.54
C TYR A 56 -6.94 -31.30 9.73
N LEU A 57 -5.72 -30.76 9.75
CA LEU A 57 -4.59 -31.28 8.98
C LEU A 57 -4.17 -32.69 9.44
N ASN A 58 -4.33 -33.01 10.72
CA ASN A 58 -4.00 -34.33 11.26
C ASN A 58 -5.10 -35.39 11.01
N ALA A 59 -6.33 -34.99 10.69
CA ALA A 59 -7.43 -35.91 10.47
C ALA A 59 -7.28 -36.72 9.16
N SER A 60 -6.66 -36.15 8.12
CA SER A 60 -6.45 -36.83 6.84
C SER A 60 -5.29 -36.23 6.06
N ARG A 61 -4.54 -37.08 5.35
CA ARG A 61 -3.46 -36.63 4.44
C ARG A 61 -3.96 -35.90 3.18
N GLN A 62 -5.26 -35.95 2.91
CA GLN A 62 -5.87 -35.21 1.79
C GLN A 62 -6.21 -33.76 2.17
N ASN A 63 -6.30 -33.47 3.48
CA ASN A 63 -6.60 -32.13 3.97
C ASN A 63 -5.39 -31.21 3.76
N SER A 64 -5.66 -29.99 3.31
CA SER A 64 -4.62 -29.02 2.97
C SER A 64 -4.85 -27.68 3.65
N ARG A 65 -3.78 -26.86 3.71
CA ARG A 65 -3.88 -25.48 4.17
C ARG A 65 -4.72 -24.61 3.23
N ASP A 66 -4.74 -24.95 1.95
CA ASP A 66 -5.51 -24.24 0.93
C ASP A 66 -7.02 -24.35 1.22
N ASP A 67 -7.48 -25.51 1.67
CA ASP A 67 -8.87 -25.73 2.09
C ASP A 67 -9.24 -24.81 3.26
N VAL A 68 -8.36 -24.72 4.27
CA VAL A 68 -8.53 -23.84 5.43
C VAL A 68 -8.58 -22.38 4.99
N ASN A 69 -7.66 -21.94 4.12
CA ASN A 69 -7.60 -20.56 3.64
C ASN A 69 -8.86 -20.18 2.85
N LEU A 70 -9.34 -21.07 1.96
CA LEU A 70 -10.59 -20.85 1.23
C LEU A 70 -11.79 -20.75 2.17
N LYS A 71 -11.90 -21.63 3.17
CA LYS A 71 -12.98 -21.60 4.16
C LYS A 71 -12.94 -20.35 5.03
N ALA A 72 -11.76 -19.96 5.49
CA ALA A 72 -11.58 -18.73 6.24
C ALA A 72 -11.94 -17.50 5.39
N LEU A 73 -11.57 -17.46 4.11
CA LEU A 73 -12.00 -16.41 3.18
C LEU A 73 -13.52 -16.36 3.04
N GLU A 74 -14.17 -17.51 2.85
CA GLU A 74 -15.63 -17.63 2.74
C GLU A 74 -16.30 -17.05 3.99
N ILE A 75 -15.91 -17.50 5.19
CA ILE A 75 -16.44 -17.03 6.48
C ILE A 75 -16.28 -15.51 6.60
N LEU A 76 -15.06 -15.00 6.40
CA LEU A 76 -14.76 -13.57 6.53
C LEU A 76 -15.53 -12.71 5.51
N SER A 77 -15.73 -13.21 4.30
CA SER A 77 -16.49 -12.51 3.24
C SER A 77 -18.00 -12.42 3.53
N GLN A 78 -18.52 -13.30 4.38
CA GLN A 78 -19.93 -13.39 4.76
C GLN A 78 -20.26 -12.60 6.04
N LEU A 79 -19.25 -12.10 6.76
CA LEU A 79 -19.45 -11.31 7.97
C LEU A 79 -20.30 -10.07 7.70
N ARG A 80 -21.41 -9.92 8.42
CA ARG A 80 -22.27 -8.75 8.38
C ARG A 80 -22.58 -8.26 9.78
N ASP A 81 -22.64 -6.94 9.95
CA ASP A 81 -23.20 -6.31 11.14
C ASP A 81 -24.75 -6.32 11.09
N PRO A 82 -25.45 -5.88 12.16
CA PRO A 82 -26.91 -5.84 12.18
C PRO A 82 -27.54 -4.97 11.07
N ASP A 83 -26.80 -4.04 10.47
CA ASP A 83 -27.23 -3.19 9.37
C ASP A 83 -26.92 -3.79 7.98
N GLY A 84 -26.36 -5.01 7.92
CA GLY A 84 -25.99 -5.69 6.67
C GLY A 84 -24.71 -5.15 6.03
N ARG A 85 -23.87 -4.41 6.76
CA ARG A 85 -22.57 -3.90 6.30
C ARG A 85 -21.43 -4.78 6.81
N THR A 86 -20.22 -4.61 6.27
CA THR A 86 -19.03 -5.24 6.84
C THR A 86 -18.83 -4.76 8.28
N PRO A 87 -18.75 -5.65 9.28
CA PRO A 87 -18.58 -5.25 10.67
C PRO A 87 -17.21 -4.61 10.84
N VAL A 88 -17.12 -3.55 11.66
CA VAL A 88 -15.84 -2.91 11.97
C VAL A 88 -15.75 -2.74 13.47
N ALA A 89 -14.66 -3.27 14.04
CA ALA A 89 -14.40 -3.18 15.47
C ALA A 89 -14.26 -1.72 15.92
N GLU A 90 -14.90 -1.40 17.03
CA GLU A 90 -14.96 -0.05 17.59
C GLU A 90 -13.57 0.57 17.88
N PRO A 91 -12.58 -0.18 18.42
CA PRO A 91 -11.23 0.34 18.61
C PRO A 91 -10.58 0.83 17.31
N LEU A 92 -10.82 0.14 16.19
CA LEU A 92 -10.26 0.54 14.89
C LEU A 92 -10.90 1.84 14.39
N ARG A 93 -12.21 2.00 14.57
CA ARG A 93 -12.92 3.26 14.23
C ARG A 93 -12.38 4.42 15.05
N LYS A 94 -12.13 4.21 16.35
CA LYS A 94 -11.50 5.18 17.23
C LYS A 94 -10.09 5.57 16.78
N LEU A 95 -9.23 4.60 16.50
CA LEU A 95 -7.89 4.88 15.98
C LEU A 95 -7.91 5.64 14.64
N ALA A 96 -8.92 5.38 13.81
CA ALA A 96 -9.14 6.07 12.55
C ALA A 96 -9.55 7.55 12.73
N THR A 97 -9.90 8.04 13.91
CA THR A 97 -10.14 9.48 14.14
C THR A 97 -8.84 10.26 14.34
N ILE A 98 -7.75 9.59 14.66
CA ILE A 98 -6.44 10.21 14.92
C ILE A 98 -5.71 10.47 13.59
N GLU A 99 -6.03 11.57 12.94
CA GLU A 99 -5.54 11.91 11.58
C GLU A 99 -4.02 11.87 11.37
N PRO A 100 -3.16 12.27 12.32
CA PRO A 100 -1.71 12.20 12.13
C PRO A 100 -1.15 10.77 12.02
N LEU A 101 -1.94 9.73 12.32
CA LEU A 101 -1.56 8.35 12.05
C LEU A 101 -1.76 8.06 10.57
N ARG A 102 -0.66 7.92 9.83
CA ARG A 102 -0.66 7.84 8.36
C ARG A 102 -0.38 6.45 7.80
N LEU A 103 0.36 5.63 8.53
CA LEU A 103 0.69 4.25 8.20
C LEU A 103 0.28 3.36 9.38
N PHE A 104 -0.49 2.34 9.08
CA PHE A 104 -0.91 1.31 10.01
C PHE A 104 -0.37 -0.04 9.53
N ILE A 105 0.11 -0.85 10.46
CA ILE A 105 0.52 -2.23 10.20
C ILE A 105 -0.52 -3.14 10.82
N SER A 106 -1.07 -4.04 10.03
CA SER A 106 -1.93 -5.14 10.51
C SER A 106 -1.10 -6.40 10.68
N THR A 107 -1.25 -7.08 11.81
CA THR A 107 -0.77 -8.46 12.00
C THR A 107 -1.89 -9.48 11.80
N THR A 108 -3.05 -9.04 11.30
CA THR A 108 -4.20 -9.89 10.98
C THR A 108 -4.43 -9.96 9.47
N VAL A 109 -5.11 -11.00 9.02
CA VAL A 109 -5.33 -11.31 7.60
C VAL A 109 -6.63 -10.71 7.03
N ASP A 110 -7.54 -10.29 7.91
CA ASP A 110 -8.84 -9.71 7.56
C ASP A 110 -8.73 -8.29 6.95
N SER A 111 -9.84 -7.73 6.49
CA SER A 111 -9.88 -6.40 5.87
C SER A 111 -10.48 -5.30 6.77
N LEU A 112 -10.71 -5.58 8.05
CA LEU A 112 -11.46 -4.68 8.93
C LEU A 112 -10.71 -3.38 9.22
N LEU A 113 -9.38 -3.42 9.32
CA LEU A 113 -8.56 -2.22 9.49
C LEU A 113 -8.63 -1.28 8.28
N ALA A 114 -8.47 -1.82 7.07
CA ALA A 114 -8.61 -1.05 5.85
C ALA A 114 -10.03 -0.46 5.72
N THR A 115 -11.04 -1.25 6.08
CA THR A 115 -12.45 -0.81 6.11
C THR A 115 -12.67 0.31 7.12
N ALA A 116 -12.11 0.20 8.33
CA ALA A 116 -12.20 1.22 9.38
C ALA A 116 -11.59 2.56 8.95
N LEU A 117 -10.47 2.50 8.23
CA LEU A 117 -9.72 3.67 7.77
C LEU A 117 -10.31 4.30 6.49
N GLY A 118 -11.21 3.61 5.80
CA GLY A 118 -11.70 4.01 4.48
C GLY A 118 -10.57 4.02 3.43
N SER A 119 -9.59 3.13 3.59
CA SER A 119 -8.44 3.05 2.71
C SER A 119 -8.81 2.32 1.41
N PRO A 120 -8.63 2.94 0.23
CA PRO A 120 -8.86 2.30 -1.05
C PRO A 120 -7.85 1.18 -1.32
N PRO A 121 -8.13 0.26 -2.27
CA PRO A 121 -7.27 -0.89 -2.54
C PRO A 121 -5.80 -0.56 -2.86
N ASP A 122 -5.54 0.59 -3.49
CA ASP A 122 -4.19 1.08 -3.82
C ASP A 122 -3.42 1.65 -2.61
N HIS A 123 -4.04 1.68 -1.43
CA HIS A 123 -3.44 2.07 -0.15
C HIS A 123 -3.39 0.91 0.85
N VAL A 124 -3.73 -0.30 0.40
CA VAL A 124 -3.70 -1.52 1.19
C VAL A 124 -2.67 -2.46 0.58
N PHE A 125 -1.57 -2.64 1.28
CA PHE A 125 -0.44 -3.46 0.86
C PHE A 125 -0.37 -4.71 1.74
N ALA A 126 0.25 -5.76 1.24
CA ALA A 126 0.46 -6.99 1.99
C ALA A 126 1.84 -7.55 1.68
N TYR A 127 2.49 -8.10 2.70
CA TYR A 127 3.67 -8.93 2.49
C TYR A 127 3.22 -10.31 2.00
N SER A 128 3.81 -10.72 0.89
CA SER A 128 3.41 -11.87 0.10
C SER A 128 4.69 -12.62 -0.33
N PRO A 129 5.26 -13.47 0.54
CA PRO A 129 6.59 -14.04 0.33
C PRO A 129 6.71 -14.88 -0.95
N ASN A 130 5.59 -15.43 -1.43
CA ASN A 130 5.57 -16.30 -2.59
C ASN A 130 5.06 -15.60 -3.87
N SER A 131 4.74 -14.31 -3.79
CA SER A 131 4.18 -13.51 -4.90
C SER A 131 4.98 -12.24 -5.15
N THR A 132 4.51 -11.40 -6.09
CA THR A 132 5.10 -10.08 -6.32
C THR A 132 5.00 -9.23 -5.06
N LEU A 133 6.16 -8.84 -4.53
CA LEU A 133 6.24 -7.98 -3.35
C LEU A 133 5.81 -6.55 -3.69
N ALA A 134 5.01 -5.96 -2.81
CA ALA A 134 4.62 -4.56 -2.87
C ALA A 134 5.16 -3.82 -1.63
N ASP A 135 6.04 -2.85 -1.85
CA ASP A 135 6.49 -1.93 -0.81
C ASP A 135 5.54 -0.72 -0.71
N ILE A 136 5.58 -0.03 0.43
CA ILE A 136 4.82 1.22 0.60
C ILE A 136 5.44 2.35 -0.23
N PRO A 137 4.65 3.32 -0.73
CA PRO A 137 5.19 4.53 -1.36
C PRO A 137 6.02 5.35 -0.36
N ARG A 138 7.12 5.99 -0.78
CA ARG A 138 8.05 6.75 0.10
C ARG A 138 7.42 7.94 0.84
N ASP A 139 6.27 8.35 0.39
CA ASP A 139 5.64 9.65 0.56
C ASP A 139 4.15 9.46 0.85
N TYR A 140 3.77 8.23 1.22
CA TYR A 140 2.43 7.86 1.68
C TYR A 140 1.85 8.84 2.71
N ALA A 141 2.70 9.50 3.50
CA ALA A 141 2.31 10.48 4.51
C ALA A 141 1.56 11.70 3.93
N ARG A 142 1.78 12.02 2.65
CA ARG A 142 1.13 13.10 1.91
C ARG A 142 -0.15 12.68 1.19
N SER A 143 -0.46 11.39 1.17
CA SER A 143 -1.71 10.90 0.58
C SER A 143 -2.94 11.55 1.24
N ARG A 144 -4.10 11.50 0.59
CA ARG A 144 -5.38 11.77 1.25
C ARG A 144 -5.83 10.59 2.12
N HIS A 145 -5.41 9.38 1.76
CA HIS A 145 -5.80 8.14 2.43
C HIS A 145 -4.71 7.64 3.39
N ARG A 146 -5.12 6.88 4.41
CA ARG A 146 -4.16 6.19 5.28
C ARG A 146 -3.69 4.92 4.60
N VAL A 147 -2.42 4.56 4.81
CA VAL A 147 -1.87 3.30 4.30
C VAL A 147 -2.03 2.21 5.34
N VAL A 148 -2.45 1.03 4.88
CA VAL A 148 -2.48 -0.22 5.65
C VAL A 148 -1.48 -1.18 5.04
N TYR A 149 -0.63 -1.77 5.87
CA TYR A 149 0.29 -2.82 5.47
C TYR A 149 0.01 -4.10 6.27
N HIS A 150 -0.41 -5.17 5.60
CA HIS A 150 -0.60 -6.49 6.20
C HIS A 150 0.74 -7.23 6.25
N LEU A 151 1.33 -7.32 7.44
CA LEU A 151 2.67 -7.92 7.60
C LEU A 151 2.65 -9.44 7.41
N PHE A 152 1.54 -10.08 7.73
CA PHE A 152 1.34 -11.53 7.64
C PHE A 152 0.39 -11.90 6.50
N GLY A 153 0.43 -11.11 5.43
CA GLY A 153 -0.40 -11.28 4.25
C GLY A 153 -1.86 -10.93 4.50
N ARG A 154 -2.64 -10.93 3.42
CA ARG A 154 -4.07 -10.66 3.43
C ARG A 154 -4.81 -11.86 2.86
N ILE A 155 -5.86 -12.30 3.56
CA ILE A 155 -6.64 -13.44 3.11
C ILE A 155 -7.20 -13.20 1.71
N SER A 156 -7.01 -14.18 0.83
CA SER A 156 -7.41 -14.11 -0.58
C SER A 156 -7.62 -15.51 -1.14
N GLY A 157 -8.05 -15.61 -2.40
CA GLY A 157 -8.17 -16.90 -3.08
C GLY A 157 -6.83 -17.62 -3.32
N ILE A 158 -5.70 -16.94 -3.05
CA ILE A 158 -4.36 -17.50 -3.08
C ILE A 158 -3.85 -17.60 -1.63
N PRO A 159 -3.28 -18.74 -1.20
CA PRO A 159 -2.80 -18.99 0.15
C PRO A 159 -1.46 -18.28 0.41
N ASP A 160 -1.48 -16.96 0.48
CA ASP A 160 -0.31 -16.10 0.68
C ASP A 160 -0.48 -15.19 1.89
N SER A 161 -1.13 -15.71 2.93
CA SER A 161 -1.32 -15.10 4.25
C SER A 161 -1.11 -16.13 5.35
N ALA A 162 -0.66 -15.69 6.51
CA ALA A 162 -0.46 -16.53 7.68
C ALA A 162 -1.62 -16.38 8.67
N LEU A 163 -2.37 -17.46 8.85
CA LEU A 163 -3.54 -17.55 9.73
C LEU A 163 -3.18 -18.14 11.10
N ILE A 164 -2.20 -19.04 11.14
CA ILE A 164 -1.73 -19.74 12.34
C ILE A 164 -0.28 -19.38 12.70
N ASP A 165 0.13 -19.62 13.94
CA ASP A 165 1.44 -19.23 14.48
C ASP A 165 2.61 -19.85 13.67
N GLU A 166 2.47 -21.09 13.18
CA GLU A 166 3.50 -21.74 12.37
C GLU A 166 3.72 -21.04 11.02
N GLU A 167 2.66 -20.53 10.39
CA GLU A 167 2.77 -19.75 9.15
C GLU A 167 3.37 -18.37 9.44
N ILE A 168 3.03 -17.76 10.58
CA ILE A 168 3.59 -16.46 10.98
C ILE A 168 5.11 -16.60 11.20
N LEU A 169 5.57 -17.72 11.78
CA LEU A 169 7.00 -18.02 11.91
C LEU A 169 7.69 -18.13 10.55
N GLU A 170 7.08 -18.81 9.58
CA GLU A 170 7.61 -18.89 8.21
C GLU A 170 7.67 -17.52 7.54
N PHE A 171 6.64 -16.69 7.72
CA PHE A 171 6.62 -15.31 7.22
C PHE A 171 7.74 -14.47 7.82
N ILE A 172 7.96 -14.57 9.13
CA ILE A 172 9.03 -13.85 9.82
C ILE A 172 10.41 -14.34 9.39
N TRP A 173 10.57 -15.65 9.21
CA TRP A 173 11.80 -16.25 8.70
C TRP A 173 12.16 -15.66 7.32
N LYS A 174 11.22 -15.68 6.37
CA LYS A 174 11.42 -15.11 5.03
C LYS A 174 11.64 -13.60 5.07
N LEU A 175 10.90 -12.89 5.92
CA LEU A 175 11.01 -11.44 6.06
C LEU A 175 12.39 -11.02 6.61
N HIS A 176 13.06 -11.88 7.38
CA HIS A 176 14.39 -11.61 7.94
C HIS A 176 15.52 -11.72 6.92
N GLU A 177 15.30 -12.36 5.76
CA GLU A 177 16.33 -12.47 4.74
C GLU A 177 16.86 -11.09 4.32
N GLU A 178 18.18 -10.95 4.21
CA GLU A 178 18.82 -9.66 3.89
C GLU A 178 18.26 -9.04 2.59
N SER A 179 17.93 -9.90 1.63
CA SER A 179 17.33 -9.46 0.36
C SER A 179 15.97 -8.78 0.52
N MET A 180 15.21 -9.08 1.58
CA MET A 180 13.91 -8.44 1.85
C MET A 180 14.07 -6.98 2.27
N SER A 181 15.15 -6.63 2.98
CA SER A 181 15.40 -5.24 3.39
C SER A 181 15.62 -4.30 2.17
N THR A 182 16.14 -4.85 1.07
CA THR A 182 16.29 -4.13 -0.21
C THR A 182 15.00 -4.10 -1.02
N ARG A 183 14.13 -5.11 -0.90
CA ARG A 183 12.86 -5.18 -1.64
C ARG A 183 11.73 -4.39 -0.99
N LEU A 184 11.77 -4.24 0.34
CA LEU A 184 10.79 -3.52 1.15
C LEU A 184 11.44 -2.31 1.85
N THR A 185 12.36 -1.63 1.15
CA THR A 185 13.20 -0.57 1.73
C THR A 185 12.39 0.53 2.42
N ASN A 186 11.29 0.97 1.83
CA ASN A 186 10.50 2.08 2.38
C ASN A 186 9.80 1.64 3.67
N LEU A 187 9.19 0.46 3.70
CA LEU A 187 8.59 -0.11 4.91
C LEU A 187 9.61 -0.27 6.04
N PHE A 188 10.77 -0.87 5.75
CA PHE A 188 11.80 -1.10 6.76
C PHE A 188 12.42 0.22 7.26
N ASP A 189 12.58 1.22 6.40
CA ASP A 189 13.05 2.54 6.82
C ASP A 189 12.03 3.23 7.74
N GLU A 190 10.74 3.14 7.45
CA GLU A 190 9.68 3.66 8.31
C GLU A 190 9.65 2.95 9.68
N LEU A 191 9.73 1.62 9.68
CA LEU A 191 9.77 0.81 10.90
C LEU A 191 10.97 1.11 11.80
N ARG A 192 12.12 1.47 11.23
CA ARG A 192 13.34 1.82 11.97
C ARG A 192 13.37 3.26 12.45
N ASN A 193 12.77 4.18 11.71
CA ASN A 193 12.88 5.62 11.98
C ASN A 193 11.69 6.18 12.76
N LYS A 194 10.58 5.44 12.88
CA LYS A 194 9.38 5.84 13.63
C LYS A 194 9.22 5.07 14.93
N ARG A 195 8.33 5.59 15.78
CA ARG A 195 7.96 4.95 17.04
C ARG A 195 6.86 3.94 16.78
N LEU A 196 7.10 2.69 17.15
CA LEU A 196 6.12 1.62 16.99
C LEU A 196 5.18 1.60 18.20
N LEU A 197 3.88 1.53 17.95
CA LEU A 197 2.84 1.39 18.96
C LEU A 197 2.12 0.06 18.71
N LEU A 198 2.49 -0.97 19.44
CA LEU A 198 1.91 -2.31 19.32
C LEU A 198 0.68 -2.40 20.23
N ILE A 199 -0.47 -2.77 19.68
CA ILE A 199 -1.73 -2.87 20.41
C ILE A 199 -2.45 -4.17 20.04
N GLY A 200 -2.79 -4.99 21.05
CA GLY A 200 -3.62 -6.19 20.87
C GLY A 200 -2.97 -7.27 20.00
N ASN A 201 -1.65 -7.42 20.11
CA ASN A 201 -0.90 -8.46 19.41
C ASN A 201 -0.64 -9.65 20.34
N ALA A 202 -1.67 -10.26 20.95
CA ALA A 202 -1.55 -11.48 21.75
C ALA A 202 -1.17 -12.70 20.90
N HIS A 203 0.06 -12.69 20.39
CA HIS A 203 0.82 -13.86 19.97
C HIS A 203 1.94 -14.05 20.99
N PRO A 204 2.52 -15.26 21.09
CA PRO A 204 3.45 -15.56 22.17
C PRO A 204 4.64 -14.59 22.13
N ASP A 205 5.22 -14.32 23.29
CA ASP A 205 6.42 -13.52 23.60
C ASP A 205 7.38 -13.15 22.44
N TRP A 206 7.62 -14.10 21.54
CA TRP A 206 8.49 -13.97 20.39
C TRP A 206 8.02 -12.90 19.37
N LEU A 207 6.72 -12.65 19.19
CA LEU A 207 6.27 -11.65 18.21
C LEU A 207 6.61 -10.23 18.67
N ALA A 208 6.41 -9.93 19.95
CA ALA A 208 6.84 -8.67 20.55
C ALA A 208 8.37 -8.50 20.44
N ARG A 209 9.13 -9.56 20.76
CA ARG A 209 10.61 -9.57 20.62
C ARG A 209 11.05 -9.36 19.18
N PHE A 210 10.32 -9.93 18.21
CA PHE A 210 10.56 -9.74 16.79
C PHE A 210 10.44 -8.27 16.40
N PHE A 211 9.34 -7.60 16.74
CA PHE A 211 9.17 -6.18 16.41
C PHE A 211 10.21 -5.27 17.09
N VAL A 212 10.56 -5.56 18.34
CA VAL A 212 11.65 -4.86 19.05
C VAL A 212 12.98 -5.05 18.32
N ARG A 213 13.27 -6.25 17.82
CA ARG A 213 14.48 -6.51 17.00
C ARG A 213 14.41 -5.82 15.64
N LEU A 214 13.25 -5.85 14.98
CA LEU A 214 13.01 -5.31 13.64
C LEU A 214 13.24 -3.79 13.58
N ALA A 215 12.87 -3.08 14.65
CA ALA A 215 13.02 -1.64 14.77
C ALA A 215 14.49 -1.18 14.91
N ARG A 216 15.44 -2.09 15.17
CA ARG A 216 16.86 -1.74 15.43
C ARG A 216 17.80 -2.10 14.29
N ARG A 217 18.71 -1.18 13.97
CA ARG A 217 19.84 -1.41 13.06
C ARG A 217 20.93 -2.27 13.71
N ASP A 218 21.29 -1.94 14.94
CA ASP A 218 22.33 -2.62 15.71
C ASP A 218 21.76 -3.64 16.70
N ARG A 219 22.65 -4.35 17.40
CA ARG A 219 22.27 -5.28 18.48
C ARG A 219 21.51 -4.53 19.57
N LEU A 220 20.59 -5.22 20.25
CA LEU A 220 19.73 -4.59 21.26
C LEU A 220 20.51 -3.89 22.39
N ASN A 221 21.68 -4.41 22.77
CA ASN A 221 22.54 -3.82 23.82
C ASN A 221 23.40 -2.62 23.34
N SER A 222 23.30 -2.22 22.08
CA SER A 222 24.02 -1.06 21.52
C SER A 222 23.17 0.19 21.78
N GLY A 223 23.59 1.04 22.72
CA GLY A 223 22.81 2.18 23.22
C GLY A 223 22.19 3.04 22.12
N ASN A 224 20.86 3.02 22.02
CA ASN A 224 20.10 3.79 21.05
C ASN A 224 18.76 4.29 21.65
N GLU A 225 18.21 5.37 21.09
CA GLU A 225 17.07 6.14 21.61
C GLU A 225 15.68 5.71 21.09
N ALA A 226 15.56 4.49 20.54
CA ALA A 226 14.27 4.00 20.02
C ALA A 226 13.27 3.79 21.17
N ARG A 227 12.07 4.36 21.03
CA ARG A 227 10.97 4.23 22.00
C ARG A 227 9.82 3.50 21.35
N GLU A 228 9.79 2.18 21.53
CA GLU A 228 8.63 1.34 21.23
C GLU A 228 7.63 1.41 22.39
N PHE A 229 6.34 1.29 22.08
CA PHE A 229 5.26 1.24 23.06
C PHE A 229 4.50 -0.06 22.83
N VAL A 230 4.41 -0.90 23.85
CA VAL A 230 3.73 -2.20 23.78
C VAL A 230 2.54 -2.17 24.72
N VAL A 231 1.35 -2.42 24.17
CA VAL A 231 0.07 -2.46 24.86
C VAL A 231 -0.52 -3.84 24.61
N ASP A 232 -0.29 -4.72 25.57
CA ASP A 232 -0.73 -6.10 25.50
C ASP A 232 -1.05 -6.58 26.92
N GLY A 233 -2.27 -7.09 27.11
CA GLY A 233 -2.73 -7.60 28.41
C GLY A 233 -2.05 -8.92 28.80
N ALA A 234 -1.57 -9.71 27.83
CA ALA A 234 -0.91 -11.00 28.09
C ALA A 234 0.55 -10.83 28.55
N VAL A 235 1.20 -9.73 28.18
CA VAL A 235 2.60 -9.46 28.55
C VAL A 235 2.73 -9.03 30.03
N ALA A 236 1.65 -8.59 30.69
CA ALA A 236 1.66 -8.37 32.14
C ALA A 236 1.83 -9.67 32.93
N THR A 237 1.50 -10.81 32.33
CA THR A 237 1.64 -12.12 32.96
C THR A 237 2.92 -12.86 32.58
N ASP A 238 3.66 -12.38 31.57
CA ASP A 238 4.92 -13.00 31.14
C ASP A 238 6.15 -12.30 31.74
N ALA A 239 6.63 -12.85 32.85
CA ALA A 239 7.83 -12.38 33.53
C ALA A 239 9.09 -12.44 32.62
N HIS A 240 9.17 -13.39 31.69
CA HIS A 240 10.34 -13.57 30.85
C HIS A 240 10.44 -12.51 29.75
N LEU A 241 9.32 -12.09 29.16
CA LEU A 241 9.32 -10.96 28.24
C LEU A 241 9.61 -9.65 28.96
N HIS A 242 9.03 -9.46 30.15
CA HIS A 242 9.31 -8.29 30.97
C HIS A 242 10.81 -8.17 31.29
N ASP A 243 11.42 -9.24 31.82
CA ASP A 243 12.85 -9.31 32.10
C ASP A 243 13.70 -9.06 30.85
N PHE A 244 13.33 -9.64 29.70
CA PHE A 244 14.04 -9.42 28.44
C PHE A 244 14.02 -7.94 28.04
N LEU A 245 12.86 -7.29 28.11
CA LEU A 245 12.73 -5.89 27.72
C LEU A 245 13.43 -4.95 28.70
N GLU A 246 13.34 -5.17 30.01
CA GLU A 246 14.08 -4.37 30.99
C GLU A 246 15.60 -4.44 30.75
N ASN A 247 16.11 -5.62 30.43
CA ASN A 247 17.56 -5.84 30.28
C ASN A 247 18.11 -5.47 28.89
N PHE A 248 17.36 -5.73 27.82
CA PHE A 248 17.83 -5.56 26.44
C PHE A 248 17.14 -4.40 25.70
N SER A 249 16.07 -3.86 26.26
CA SER A 249 15.27 -2.80 25.64
C SER A 249 14.71 -1.79 26.65
N PRO A 250 15.55 -1.18 27.51
CA PRO A 250 15.09 -0.41 28.67
C PRO A 250 14.27 0.85 28.33
N GLN A 251 14.23 1.25 27.05
CA GLN A 251 13.45 2.39 26.58
C GLN A 251 12.06 2.02 26.05
N THR A 252 11.77 0.73 25.85
CA THR A 252 10.44 0.24 25.48
C THR A 252 9.49 0.47 26.64
N LYS A 253 8.38 1.18 26.39
CA LYS A 253 7.35 1.42 27.40
C LYS A 253 6.25 0.38 27.28
N PHE A 254 5.92 -0.22 28.42
CA PHE A 254 4.91 -1.26 28.49
C PHE A 254 3.70 -0.83 29.31
N PHE A 255 2.51 -1.24 28.87
CA PHE A 255 1.23 -0.95 29.52
C PHE A 255 0.46 -2.25 29.82
N GLY A 256 1.07 -3.18 30.56
CA GLY A 256 0.51 -4.52 30.73
C GLY A 256 -0.74 -4.66 31.56
N ALA A 257 -0.97 -3.75 32.51
CA ALA A 257 -2.18 -3.80 33.33
C ALA A 257 -3.44 -3.30 32.59
N THR A 258 -3.28 -2.83 31.34
CA THR A 258 -4.36 -2.19 30.57
C THR A 258 -4.80 -3.10 29.44
N ASP A 259 -6.08 -3.47 29.46
CA ASP A 259 -6.76 -4.11 28.33
C ASP A 259 -6.55 -3.28 27.04
N PRO A 260 -6.18 -3.89 25.89
CA PRO A 260 -5.88 -3.15 24.66
C PRO A 260 -7.03 -2.25 24.18
N ILE A 261 -8.28 -2.67 24.36
CA ILE A 261 -9.47 -1.87 23.98
C ILE A 261 -9.57 -0.64 24.88
N ASN A 262 -9.45 -0.82 26.19
CA ASN A 262 -9.44 0.29 27.15
C ASN A 262 -8.30 1.28 26.90
N PHE A 263 -7.11 0.79 26.52
CA PHE A 263 -6.00 1.66 26.13
C PHE A 263 -6.37 2.55 24.94
N VAL A 264 -7.01 1.99 23.91
CA VAL A 264 -7.46 2.77 22.73
C VAL A 264 -8.47 3.83 23.16
N ASN A 265 -9.41 3.50 24.05
CA ASN A 265 -10.38 4.45 24.60
C ASN A 265 -9.67 5.63 25.27
N GLU A 266 -8.77 5.36 26.20
CA GLU A 266 -7.99 6.40 26.88
C GLU A 266 -7.12 7.21 25.93
N LEU A 267 -6.52 6.55 24.92
CA LEU A 267 -5.67 7.21 23.94
C LEU A 267 -6.46 8.25 23.14
N VAL A 268 -7.67 7.90 22.69
CA VAL A 268 -8.54 8.79 21.93
C VAL A 268 -9.08 9.92 22.80
N GLU A 269 -9.49 9.64 24.03
CA GLU A 269 -9.89 10.68 24.99
C GLU A 269 -8.75 11.69 25.23
N LYS A 270 -7.53 11.19 25.45
CA LYS A 270 -6.34 12.03 25.61
C LYS A 270 -5.97 12.79 24.33
N TRP A 271 -6.23 12.21 23.16
CA TRP A 271 -6.03 12.87 21.87
C TRP A 271 -7.01 14.02 21.65
N GLU A 272 -8.29 13.82 21.96
CA GLU A 272 -9.30 14.86 21.84
C GLU A 272 -9.06 16.03 22.80
N ALA A 273 -8.56 15.72 24.01
CA ALA A 273 -8.13 16.72 24.98
C ALA A 273 -6.74 17.34 24.67
N PHE A 274 -6.04 16.88 23.63
CA PHE A 274 -4.65 17.30 23.38
C PHE A 274 -4.58 18.75 22.86
N PRO A 275 -3.92 19.68 23.58
CA PRO A 275 -3.81 21.07 23.15
C PRO A 275 -2.98 21.19 21.87
N ASN A 276 -3.38 22.09 20.97
CA ASN A 276 -2.75 22.29 19.66
C ASN A 276 -2.73 21.02 18.80
N LYS A 277 -3.80 20.19 18.86
CA LYS A 277 -3.97 19.10 17.89
C LYS A 277 -3.90 19.68 16.47
N PRO A 278 -3.12 19.09 15.54
CA PRO A 278 -3.12 19.52 14.16
C PRO A 278 -4.57 19.44 13.66
N SER A 279 -5.18 20.58 13.34
CA SER A 279 -6.51 20.61 12.74
C SER A 279 -6.39 20.00 11.35
N ALA A 280 -7.31 19.10 10.99
CA ALA A 280 -7.56 18.74 9.61
C ALA A 280 -7.55 20.03 8.79
N ALA A 281 -6.59 20.18 7.87
CA ALA A 281 -6.57 21.34 7.00
C ALA A 281 -7.87 21.31 6.17
N PRO A 282 -8.66 22.40 6.14
CA PRO A 282 -9.81 22.49 5.27
C PRO A 282 -9.31 22.82 3.87
N GLU A 283 -9.13 21.82 3.02
CA GLU A 283 -9.32 21.99 1.58
C GLU A 283 -10.22 20.86 1.07
N SER A 284 -11.51 21.16 1.15
CA SER A 284 -12.49 20.70 0.18
C SER A 284 -11.97 20.97 -1.24
N LEU A 285 -11.23 20.02 -1.80
CA LEU A 285 -11.36 19.70 -3.21
C LEU A 285 -12.52 18.72 -3.31
N ASP A 286 -13.60 19.19 -3.93
CA ASP A 286 -14.87 18.50 -4.12
C ASP A 286 -14.69 17.00 -4.39
N PRO A 287 -15.39 16.11 -3.67
CA PRO A 287 -15.38 14.66 -3.93
C PRO A 287 -16.00 14.25 -5.28
N ALA A 288 -16.27 15.20 -6.19
CA ALA A 288 -17.17 15.02 -7.33
C ALA A 288 -16.48 14.98 -8.71
N THR A 289 -15.15 15.01 -8.82
CA THR A 289 -14.49 14.67 -10.10
C THR A 289 -13.74 13.36 -9.97
N VAL A 290 -14.41 12.28 -10.36
CA VAL A 290 -13.76 11.13 -11.00
C VAL A 290 -13.00 11.70 -12.19
N THR A 291 -11.73 12.09 -12.02
CA THR A 291 -10.93 12.55 -13.15
C THR A 291 -10.67 11.34 -14.04
N LYS A 292 -11.29 11.38 -15.22
CA LYS A 292 -10.98 10.48 -16.33
C LYS A 292 -9.48 10.58 -16.60
N PRO A 293 -8.81 9.49 -17.01
CA PRO A 293 -7.42 9.55 -17.45
C PRO A 293 -7.23 10.61 -18.55
N PRO A 294 -6.05 11.26 -18.63
CA PRO A 294 -5.82 12.33 -19.59
C PRO A 294 -5.89 11.81 -21.03
N ALA A 295 -6.26 12.67 -21.97
CA ALA A 295 -6.21 12.31 -23.39
C ALA A 295 -4.77 12.03 -23.84
N VAL A 296 -3.84 12.92 -23.46
CA VAL A 296 -2.43 12.84 -23.85
C VAL A 296 -1.57 12.87 -22.59
N PHE A 297 -0.73 11.86 -22.42
CA PHE A 297 0.32 11.84 -21.40
C PHE A 297 1.65 12.26 -22.05
N VAL A 298 2.34 13.27 -21.53
CA VAL A 298 3.64 13.70 -22.05
C VAL A 298 4.76 13.37 -21.06
N SER A 299 5.72 12.57 -21.52
CA SER A 299 6.92 12.16 -20.76
C SER A 299 8.15 12.84 -21.34
N TYR A 300 8.93 13.53 -20.50
CA TYR A 300 10.04 14.37 -20.94
C TYR A 300 11.17 14.48 -19.92
N ALA A 301 12.38 14.80 -20.35
CA ALA A 301 13.47 15.13 -19.43
C ALA A 301 13.23 16.52 -18.82
N SER A 302 13.42 16.67 -17.51
CA SER A 302 13.12 17.92 -16.78
C SER A 302 13.72 19.20 -17.38
N GLN A 303 14.84 19.08 -18.10
CA GLN A 303 15.54 20.17 -18.79
C GLN A 303 14.78 20.70 -20.01
N ASP A 304 13.84 19.93 -20.55
CA ASP A 304 13.05 20.27 -21.74
C ASP A 304 11.73 20.97 -21.39
N HIS A 305 11.54 21.37 -20.13
CA HIS A 305 10.30 21.94 -19.60
C HIS A 305 9.72 23.05 -20.47
N ASP A 306 10.55 24.01 -20.88
CA ASP A 306 10.11 25.17 -21.66
C ASP A 306 9.56 24.76 -23.04
N ALA A 307 10.16 23.75 -23.67
CA ALA A 307 9.69 23.21 -24.93
C ALA A 307 8.38 22.42 -24.73
N VAL A 308 8.29 21.63 -23.66
CA VAL A 308 7.09 20.86 -23.35
C VAL A 308 5.91 21.75 -22.96
N GLU A 309 6.15 22.85 -22.27
CA GLU A 309 5.11 23.83 -21.94
C GLU A 309 4.49 24.45 -23.21
N ARG A 310 5.32 24.81 -24.20
CA ARG A 310 4.83 25.32 -25.50
C ARG A 310 4.09 24.25 -26.29
N LEU A 311 4.59 23.02 -26.28
CA LEU A 311 3.95 21.87 -26.90
C LEU A 311 2.57 21.60 -26.28
N GLN A 312 2.48 21.66 -24.95
CA GLN A 312 1.23 21.50 -24.22
C GLN A 312 0.24 22.61 -24.52
N ALA A 313 0.68 23.88 -24.54
CA ALA A 313 -0.19 24.99 -24.90
C ALA A 313 -0.82 24.79 -26.29
N SER A 314 -0.02 24.30 -27.25
CA SER A 314 -0.45 24.03 -28.61
C SER A 314 -1.47 22.89 -28.70
N LEU A 315 -1.21 21.78 -27.99
CA LEU A 315 -2.13 20.62 -27.94
C LEU A 315 -3.42 20.92 -27.16
N SER A 316 -3.33 21.66 -26.06
CA SER A 316 -4.49 22.08 -25.26
C SER A 316 -5.36 23.07 -26.02
N GLY A 317 -4.76 23.97 -26.80
CA GLY A 317 -5.48 24.87 -27.72
C GLY A 317 -6.29 24.13 -28.79
N ALA A 318 -5.92 22.89 -29.11
CA ALA A 318 -6.68 22.00 -30.00
C ALA A 318 -7.77 21.17 -29.27
N GLY A 319 -8.00 21.41 -27.98
CA GLY A 319 -9.02 20.73 -27.18
C GLY A 319 -8.59 19.37 -26.63
N LEU A 320 -7.30 19.04 -26.67
CA LEU A 320 -6.76 17.83 -26.04
C LEU A 320 -6.53 18.07 -24.54
N ASP A 321 -6.95 17.10 -23.72
CA ASP A 321 -6.63 17.06 -22.29
C ASP A 321 -5.20 16.51 -22.11
N VAL A 322 -4.24 17.41 -21.87
CA VAL A 322 -2.81 17.09 -21.84
C VAL A 322 -2.28 17.11 -20.41
N TRP A 323 -1.69 15.99 -20.01
CA TRP A 323 -1.04 15.85 -18.72
C TRP A 323 0.47 15.70 -18.87
N PHE A 324 1.22 16.44 -18.07
CA PHE A 324 2.67 16.37 -17.96
C PHE A 324 3.11 16.86 -16.59
N ASP A 325 4.30 16.46 -16.14
CA ASP A 325 4.83 16.91 -14.86
C ASP A 325 5.01 18.42 -14.86
N LYS A 326 4.11 19.16 -14.20
CA LYS A 326 4.13 20.63 -14.17
C LYS A 326 4.08 21.14 -12.75
N ALA A 327 5.03 20.72 -11.91
CA ALA A 327 5.54 21.55 -10.83
C ALA A 327 6.83 20.96 -10.27
N ARG A 328 7.94 21.68 -10.43
CA ARG A 328 9.17 21.64 -9.62
C ARG A 328 9.39 20.34 -8.83
N LEU A 329 10.54 19.72 -9.09
CA LEU A 329 11.34 18.96 -8.11
C LEU A 329 11.60 19.79 -6.83
N LYS A 330 10.57 20.07 -6.04
CA LYS A 330 10.64 20.27 -4.61
C LYS A 330 10.49 18.88 -4.03
N SER A 331 11.58 18.41 -3.44
CA SER A 331 11.70 17.13 -2.76
C SER A 331 10.41 16.69 -2.02
N GLY A 332 9.83 15.55 -2.44
CA GLY A 332 9.09 14.65 -1.55
C GLY A 332 7.62 14.25 -1.83
N ASP A 333 7.11 14.14 -3.07
CA ASP A 333 5.73 13.68 -3.35
C ASP A 333 5.60 12.33 -4.12
N PRO A 334 4.54 11.50 -3.84
CA PRO A 334 4.25 10.20 -4.49
C PRO A 334 3.71 10.40 -5.89
N TRP A 335 4.58 10.72 -6.83
CA TRP A 335 4.10 10.96 -8.19
C TRP A 335 3.84 9.66 -8.95
N TRP A 336 4.45 8.54 -8.52
CA TRP A 336 4.50 7.31 -9.32
C TRP A 336 3.15 6.59 -9.55
N PRO A 337 2.25 6.41 -8.56
CA PRO A 337 0.94 5.77 -8.82
C PRO A 337 0.03 6.60 -9.72
N VAL A 338 0.11 7.93 -9.65
CA VAL A 338 -0.63 8.84 -10.53
C VAL A 338 -0.08 8.78 -11.94
N ILE A 339 1.25 8.78 -12.09
CA ILE A 339 1.93 8.53 -13.36
C ILE A 339 1.47 7.19 -13.94
N GLU A 340 1.56 6.08 -13.18
CA GLU A 340 1.16 4.76 -13.68
C GLU A 340 -0.30 4.71 -14.10
N ARG A 341 -1.22 5.28 -13.31
CA ARG A 341 -2.64 5.39 -13.66
C ARG A 341 -2.84 6.19 -14.95
N ASN A 342 -2.14 7.31 -15.10
CA ASN A 342 -2.29 8.16 -16.27
C ASN A 342 -1.63 7.52 -17.51
N ILE A 343 -0.53 6.80 -17.37
CA ILE A 343 0.06 5.98 -18.45
C ILE A 343 -0.84 4.82 -18.82
N ALA A 344 -1.47 4.15 -17.85
CA ALA A 344 -2.40 3.05 -18.08
C ALA A 344 -3.69 3.51 -18.76
N GLY A 345 -4.15 4.72 -18.44
CA GLY A 345 -5.43 5.24 -18.90
C GLY A 345 -5.38 6.18 -20.10
N CYS A 346 -4.22 6.74 -20.48
CA CYS A 346 -4.18 7.75 -21.54
C CYS A 346 -4.55 7.22 -22.92
N ASP A 347 -5.09 8.09 -23.76
CA ASP A 347 -5.40 7.75 -25.16
C ASP A 347 -4.13 7.80 -26.05
N VAL A 348 -3.21 8.71 -25.73
CA VAL A 348 -1.92 8.89 -26.42
C VAL A 348 -0.81 9.08 -25.40
N PHE A 349 0.32 8.42 -25.61
CA PHE A 349 1.57 8.64 -24.87
C PHE A 349 2.59 9.34 -25.78
N LEU A 350 3.03 10.53 -25.37
CA LEU A 350 3.96 11.38 -26.12
C LEU A 350 5.34 11.33 -25.44
N ALA A 351 6.31 10.70 -26.09
CA ALA A 351 7.68 10.60 -25.60
C ALA A 351 8.53 11.74 -26.19
N VAL A 352 8.92 12.70 -25.35
CA VAL A 352 9.72 13.87 -25.77
C VAL A 352 11.19 13.51 -25.81
N ILE A 353 11.79 13.67 -26.97
CA ILE A 353 13.18 13.36 -27.26
C ILE A 353 13.97 14.64 -27.52
N SER A 354 15.13 14.73 -26.89
CA SER A 354 16.05 15.84 -26.99
C SER A 354 17.49 15.38 -26.75
N ILE A 355 18.43 16.30 -26.87
CA ILE A 355 19.81 16.11 -26.43
C ILE A 355 19.88 15.82 -24.93
N ASN A 356 18.92 16.31 -24.13
CA ASN A 356 18.86 16.09 -22.69
C ASN A 356 18.37 14.69 -22.34
N SER A 357 17.39 14.15 -23.09
CA SER A 357 16.96 12.77 -22.93
C SER A 357 18.02 11.79 -23.43
N ASN A 358 18.73 12.10 -24.52
CA ASN A 358 19.73 11.22 -25.12
C ASN A 358 21.01 11.06 -24.28
N LYS A 359 21.34 12.05 -23.44
CA LYS A 359 22.52 12.01 -22.56
C LYS A 359 22.35 11.15 -21.31
N ARG A 360 21.18 10.55 -21.11
CA ARG A 360 20.83 9.83 -19.89
C ARG A 360 20.48 8.39 -20.18
N ASP A 361 21.11 7.49 -19.44
CA ASP A 361 20.79 6.05 -19.45
C ASP A 361 19.77 5.69 -18.35
N GLU A 362 19.51 6.61 -17.41
CA GLU A 362 18.54 6.47 -16.32
C GLU A 362 17.74 7.76 -16.07
N GLY A 363 16.50 7.61 -15.61
CA GLY A 363 15.61 8.73 -15.29
C GLY A 363 14.15 8.31 -15.16
N ILE A 364 13.34 9.16 -14.51
CA ILE A 364 11.89 8.93 -14.36
C ILE A 364 11.22 8.77 -15.73
N PHE A 365 11.54 9.64 -16.69
CA PHE A 365 11.02 9.55 -18.05
C PHE A 365 11.39 8.23 -18.77
N ILE A 366 12.57 7.65 -18.51
CA ILE A 366 12.95 6.32 -19.05
C ILE A 366 12.07 5.22 -18.46
N ARG A 367 11.77 5.31 -17.15
CA ARG A 367 10.83 4.39 -16.49
C ARG A 367 9.42 4.52 -17.07
N GLU A 368 8.97 5.74 -17.34
CA GLU A 368 7.69 6.02 -18.00
C GLU A 368 7.63 5.47 -19.43
N TRP A 369 8.71 5.62 -20.21
CA TRP A 369 8.81 5.07 -21.57
C TRP A 369 8.73 3.55 -21.60
N ASN A 370 9.46 2.89 -20.71
CA ASN A 370 9.38 1.43 -20.55
C ASN A 370 7.95 1.00 -20.15
N ARG A 371 7.29 1.74 -19.26
CA ARG A 371 5.90 1.44 -18.86
C ARG A 371 4.90 1.60 -20.01
N ALA A 372 5.07 2.61 -20.86
CA ALA A 372 4.26 2.78 -22.06
C ALA A 372 4.52 1.66 -23.08
N LEU A 373 5.77 1.21 -23.23
CA LEU A 373 6.13 0.08 -24.08
C LEU A 373 5.54 -1.24 -23.58
N GLU A 374 5.56 -1.50 -22.27
CA GLU A 374 4.87 -2.64 -21.64
C GLU A 374 3.39 -2.61 -21.98
N ARG A 375 2.70 -1.48 -21.76
CA ARG A 375 1.28 -1.32 -22.12
C ARG A 375 1.01 -1.60 -23.60
N LEU A 376 1.91 -1.18 -24.49
CA LEU A 376 1.76 -1.42 -25.93
C LEU A 376 1.88 -2.91 -26.29
N GLN A 377 2.60 -3.73 -25.52
CA GLN A 377 2.70 -5.18 -25.75
C GLN A 377 1.35 -5.89 -25.57
N ASP A 378 0.50 -5.37 -24.68
CA ASP A 378 -0.85 -5.88 -24.41
C ASP A 378 -1.90 -5.38 -25.42
N MET A 379 -1.49 -4.61 -26.44
CA MET A 379 -2.36 -4.05 -27.47
C MET A 379 -2.09 -4.68 -28.85
N ASP A 380 -3.11 -4.70 -29.70
CA ASP A 380 -2.92 -5.05 -31.11
C ASP A 380 -2.01 -4.01 -31.80
N LYS A 381 -0.80 -4.45 -32.14
CA LYS A 381 0.27 -3.61 -32.73
C LYS A 381 -0.16 -2.94 -34.03
N ALA A 382 -1.09 -3.53 -34.79
CA ALA A 382 -1.56 -2.97 -36.05
C ALA A 382 -2.46 -1.74 -35.86
N SER A 383 -3.13 -1.62 -34.71
CA SER A 383 -4.19 -0.63 -34.49
C SER A 383 -4.00 0.26 -33.27
N ALA A 384 -3.05 -0.05 -32.39
CA ALA A 384 -2.86 0.63 -31.11
C ALA A 384 -2.57 2.14 -31.27
N ARG A 385 -1.60 2.56 -32.09
CA ARG A 385 -1.18 3.98 -32.20
C ARG A 385 -1.02 4.71 -30.85
N LEU A 386 -0.50 4.01 -29.83
CA LEU A 386 -0.40 4.54 -28.46
C LEU A 386 0.76 5.53 -28.29
N ILE A 387 1.96 5.15 -28.69
CA ILE A 387 3.20 5.88 -28.40
C ILE A 387 3.60 6.70 -29.63
N HIS A 388 3.89 7.99 -29.41
CA HIS A 388 4.34 8.93 -30.43
C HIS A 388 5.62 9.63 -29.95
N PRO A 389 6.80 9.22 -30.45
CA PRO A 389 8.03 9.94 -30.18
C PRO A 389 8.07 11.30 -30.88
N VAL A 390 8.42 12.35 -30.15
CA VAL A 390 8.53 13.72 -30.67
C VAL A 390 9.89 14.34 -30.34
N ILE A 391 10.61 14.79 -31.35
CA ILE A 391 11.91 15.46 -31.20
C ILE A 391 11.66 16.97 -31.07
N VAL A 392 12.13 17.57 -29.97
CA VAL A 392 11.90 18.99 -29.64
C VAL A 392 13.11 19.89 -29.90
N ASP A 393 14.23 19.34 -30.35
CA ASP A 393 15.46 20.09 -30.68
C ASP A 393 16.15 19.56 -31.96
N ASP A 394 17.43 19.90 -32.14
CA ASP A 394 18.22 19.51 -33.32
C ASP A 394 18.70 18.05 -33.30
N THR A 395 18.22 17.23 -32.37
CA THR A 395 18.54 15.80 -32.32
C THR A 395 18.18 15.12 -33.64
N ALA A 396 19.15 14.40 -34.22
CA ALA A 396 18.93 13.56 -35.39
C ALA A 396 18.23 12.26 -34.98
N GLU A 397 17.31 11.75 -35.81
CA GLU A 397 16.59 10.49 -35.53
C GLU A 397 17.54 9.31 -35.35
N GLY A 398 18.61 9.24 -36.15
CA GLY A 398 19.64 8.21 -36.01
C GLY A 398 20.54 8.35 -34.77
N ALA A 399 20.38 9.44 -34.00
CA ALA A 399 21.14 9.71 -32.78
C ALA A 399 20.33 9.47 -31.49
N VAL A 400 19.07 9.01 -31.60
CA VAL A 400 18.24 8.64 -30.44
C VAL A 400 18.85 7.41 -29.76
N THR A 401 19.20 7.56 -28.47
CA THR A 401 19.92 6.51 -27.72
C THR A 401 18.98 5.47 -27.09
N PHE A 402 17.72 5.82 -26.84
CA PHE A 402 16.75 4.90 -26.26
C PHE A 402 16.27 3.86 -27.30
N SER A 403 16.74 2.63 -27.14
CA SER A 403 16.53 1.53 -28.10
C SER A 403 15.07 1.10 -28.26
N GLY A 404 14.23 1.34 -27.23
CA GLY A 404 12.82 0.96 -27.23
C GLY A 404 11.99 1.63 -28.34
N PHE A 405 12.47 2.72 -28.94
CA PHE A 405 11.80 3.41 -30.04
C PHE A 405 12.36 3.14 -31.44
N GLY A 406 13.28 2.18 -31.60
CA GLY A 406 13.95 1.92 -32.89
C GLY A 406 13.01 1.60 -34.07
N GLY A 407 11.78 1.15 -33.82
CA GLY A 407 10.76 0.87 -34.85
C GLY A 407 9.65 1.91 -34.99
N PHE A 408 9.74 3.05 -34.31
CA PHE A 408 8.70 4.09 -34.31
C PHE A 408 9.02 5.19 -35.33
N HIS A 409 7.96 5.84 -35.82
CA HIS A 409 8.08 7.07 -36.59
C HIS A 409 8.26 8.27 -35.64
N TYR A 410 9.27 9.10 -35.89
CA TYR A 410 9.54 10.32 -35.12
C TYR A 410 8.84 11.52 -35.75
N THR A 411 8.26 12.39 -34.92
CA THR A 411 7.73 13.69 -35.36
C THR A 411 8.60 14.82 -34.83
N ARG A 412 8.69 15.95 -35.53
CA ARG A 412 9.42 17.13 -35.06
C ARG A 412 8.47 18.20 -34.52
N ALA A 413 8.81 18.73 -33.37
CA ALA A 413 8.19 19.90 -32.75
C ALA A 413 9.30 20.80 -32.18
N THR A 414 10.17 21.31 -33.06
CA THR A 414 11.37 22.08 -32.67
C THR A 414 10.98 23.25 -31.78
N GLY A 415 11.67 23.38 -30.65
CA GLY A 415 11.37 24.41 -29.64
C GLY A 415 10.03 24.21 -28.93
N GLY A 416 9.32 23.11 -29.13
CA GLY A 416 7.97 22.89 -28.60
C GLY A 416 6.84 23.33 -29.54
N GLU A 417 7.14 23.61 -30.81
CA GLU A 417 6.15 24.05 -31.79
C GLU A 417 5.78 22.90 -32.75
N PRO A 418 4.70 22.14 -32.47
CA PRO A 418 4.27 21.06 -33.34
C PRO A 418 3.64 21.58 -34.64
N GLN A 419 3.85 20.87 -35.75
CA GLN A 419 3.14 21.13 -36.99
C GLN A 419 1.64 20.82 -36.86
N GLU A 420 0.78 21.54 -37.58
CA GLU A 420 -0.67 21.34 -37.53
C GLU A 420 -1.10 19.89 -37.82
N ASP A 421 -0.43 19.23 -38.77
CA ASP A 421 -0.78 17.86 -39.17
C ASP A 421 -0.52 16.86 -38.04
N PHE A 422 0.47 17.13 -37.18
CA PHE A 422 0.71 16.33 -35.98
C PHE A 422 -0.42 16.49 -34.97
N ILE A 423 -0.85 17.73 -34.71
CA ILE A 423 -1.98 18.04 -33.82
C ILE A 423 -3.27 17.36 -34.32
N LYS A 424 -3.55 17.45 -35.63
CA LYS A 424 -4.70 16.78 -36.28
C LYS A 424 -4.64 15.26 -36.11
N THR A 425 -3.46 14.67 -36.26
CA THR A 425 -3.22 13.23 -36.06
C THR A 425 -3.55 12.80 -34.64
N LEU A 426 -2.99 13.47 -33.62
CA LEU A 426 -3.26 13.15 -32.22
C LEU A 426 -4.74 13.32 -31.86
N THR A 427 -5.36 14.41 -32.32
CA THR A 427 -6.80 14.67 -32.11
C THR A 427 -7.67 13.56 -32.69
N THR A 428 -7.33 13.06 -33.88
CA THR A 428 -8.05 11.96 -34.53
C THR A 428 -7.93 10.66 -33.72
N ILE A 429 -6.72 10.32 -33.25
CA ILE A 429 -6.48 9.12 -32.45
C ILE A 429 -7.28 9.15 -31.14
N VAL A 430 -7.22 10.27 -30.41
CA VAL A 430 -7.97 10.46 -29.15
C VAL A 430 -9.47 10.31 -29.40
N ARG A 431 -9.99 10.96 -30.45
CA ARG A 431 -11.42 10.89 -30.80
C ARG A 431 -11.87 9.47 -31.12
N GLU A 432 -11.12 8.74 -31.95
CA GLU A 432 -11.44 7.36 -32.33
C GLU A 432 -11.42 6.41 -31.12
N ARG A 433 -10.43 6.53 -30.24
CA ARG A 433 -10.32 5.70 -29.03
C ARG A 433 -11.49 5.95 -28.07
N ARG A 434 -11.83 7.22 -27.84
CA ARG A 434 -12.97 7.59 -26.98
C ARG A 434 -14.31 7.16 -27.56
N LEU A 435 -14.50 7.24 -28.88
CA LEU A 435 -15.70 6.73 -29.55
C LEU A 435 -15.82 5.21 -29.43
N ARG A 436 -14.71 4.46 -29.58
CA ARG A 436 -14.69 3.01 -29.37
C ARG A 436 -15.00 2.63 -27.92
N ALA A 437 -14.41 3.33 -26.95
CA ALA A 437 -14.65 3.09 -25.53
C ALA A 437 -16.08 3.43 -25.10
N ALA A 438 -16.74 4.38 -25.77
CA ALA A 438 -18.15 4.72 -25.51
C ALA A 438 -19.16 3.77 -26.18
N ALA A 439 -18.70 2.96 -27.14
CA ALA A 439 -19.52 1.99 -27.86
C ALA A 439 -19.44 0.56 -27.28
N GLN A 440 -18.50 0.33 -26.35
CA GLN A 440 -18.36 -0.87 -25.53
C GLN A 440 -19.08 -0.67 -24.20
#